data_AF-G9QIE8-F1
#
_entry.id   AF-G9QIE8-F1
#
_cell.length_a   1.000
_cell.length_b   1.000
_cell.length_c   1.000
_cell.angle_alpha   90.00
_cell.angle_beta   90.00
_cell.angle_gamma   90.00
#
_symmetry.space_group_name_H-M   'P 1'
#
loop_
_entity.id
_entity.type
_entity.pdbx_description
1 polymer ?
#
loop_
_entity_poly.entity_id
_entity_poly.type
_entity_poly.pdbx_seq_one_letter_code
_entity_poly.pdbx_strand_id
1 'polypeptide(L)'
;MKKIILFGALFLVFSGWADQTNAKTILNAPYIQQMPQLPRGCEVTSLAMLLQHAGVKVDKMTLAEQVKKVPFRQNGLYGNPYEGFVGNMYTFTQSGYGVYYPPFMN
;
A
#
# COMPACT_ATOMS: atom_id res chain seq x y z
N MET A 1 -44.58 42.62 32.00
CA MET A 1 -44.43 41.76 30.80
C MET A 1 -43.11 41.03 30.90
N LYS A 2 -43.15 39.69 30.86
CA LYS A 2 -42.01 38.80 31.13
C LYS A 2 -41.02 38.80 29.97
N LYS A 3 -39.75 38.65 30.35
CA LYS A 3 -38.49 38.61 29.57
C LYS A 3 -38.45 37.46 28.53
N ILE A 4 -37.33 37.43 27.78
CA ILE A 4 -36.64 36.25 27.20
C ILE A 4 -37.18 35.80 25.81
N ILE A 5 -36.40 35.58 24.73
CA ILE A 5 -34.97 35.27 24.54
C ILE A 5 -34.50 35.65 23.10
N LEU A 6 -33.31 36.26 22.98
CA LEU A 6 -32.46 36.29 21.78
C LEU A 6 -31.78 34.92 21.63
N PHE A 7 -32.17 34.03 20.71
CA PHE A 7 -31.35 32.83 20.40
C PHE A 7 -31.64 32.24 18.99
N GLY A 8 -32.00 33.08 18.00
CA GLY A 8 -32.49 32.57 16.71
C GLY A 8 -31.47 32.49 15.55
N ALA A 9 -30.41 33.29 15.56
CA ALA A 9 -29.68 33.58 14.30
C ALA A 9 -28.19 33.21 14.27
N LEU A 10 -27.63 32.67 15.36
CA LEU A 10 -26.18 32.37 15.42
C LEU A 10 -25.83 30.88 15.26
N PHE A 11 -26.82 30.00 15.09
CA PHE A 11 -26.61 28.54 15.08
C PHE A 11 -26.40 27.91 13.70
N LEU A 12 -26.54 28.67 12.60
CA LEU A 12 -26.48 28.13 11.24
C LEU A 12 -25.14 28.34 10.51
N VAL A 13 -24.15 29.00 11.14
CA VAL A 13 -22.83 29.27 10.51
C VAL A 13 -21.66 28.50 11.13
N PHE A 14 -21.91 27.68 12.16
CA PHE A 14 -20.85 26.92 12.85
C PHE A 14 -20.83 25.41 12.55
N SER A 15 -21.80 24.87 11.79
CA SER A 15 -21.86 23.44 11.47
C SER A 15 -20.95 23.00 10.30
N GLY A 16 -20.31 23.94 9.59
CA GLY A 16 -19.43 23.67 8.46
C GLY A 16 -18.00 23.27 8.82
N TRP A 17 -17.65 23.30 10.11
CA TRP A 17 -16.34 22.86 10.62
C TRP A 17 -16.55 21.61 11.47
N ALA A 18 -17.19 20.59 10.89
CA ALA A 18 -17.05 19.25 11.47
C ALA A 18 -15.56 18.90 11.35
N ASP A 19 -14.90 18.81 12.50
CA ASP A 19 -13.56 18.28 12.63
C ASP A 19 -13.49 16.99 11.80
N GLN A 20 -12.68 16.99 10.74
CA GLN A 20 -12.42 15.81 9.93
C GLN A 20 -11.60 14.87 10.81
N THR A 21 -12.26 14.28 11.82
CA THR A 21 -11.68 13.27 12.68
C THR A 21 -11.13 12.22 11.72
N ASN A 22 -9.81 12.06 11.76
CA ASN A 22 -9.09 11.12 10.93
C ASN A 22 -9.47 9.73 11.46
N ALA A 23 -10.66 9.27 11.09
CA ALA A 23 -11.22 8.02 11.57
C ALA A 23 -10.28 6.91 11.10
N LYS A 24 -9.53 6.35 12.05
CA LYS A 24 -8.58 5.27 11.78
C LYS A 24 -9.37 4.06 11.29
N THR A 25 -9.34 3.80 9.99
CA THR A 25 -9.91 2.58 9.41
C THR A 25 -8.91 1.44 9.58
N ILE A 26 -9.32 0.39 10.30
CA ILE A 26 -8.60 -0.89 10.33
C ILE A 26 -9.14 -1.73 9.18
N LEU A 27 -8.27 -2.11 8.24
CA LEU A 27 -8.63 -3.00 7.15
C LEU A 27 -8.62 -4.46 7.65
N ASN A 28 -9.73 -5.16 7.46
CA ASN A 28 -9.80 -6.61 7.67
C ASN A 28 -9.21 -7.34 6.45
N ALA A 29 -7.92 -7.16 6.21
CA ALA A 29 -7.20 -7.85 5.14
C ALA A 29 -6.76 -9.25 5.59
N PRO A 30 -6.72 -10.24 4.68
CA PRO A 30 -6.18 -11.55 5.02
C PRO A 30 -4.69 -11.42 5.37
N TYR A 31 -4.24 -12.21 6.34
CA TYR A 31 -2.83 -12.33 6.65
C TYR A 31 -2.15 -13.31 5.69
N ILE A 32 -1.09 -12.85 5.01
CA ILE A 32 -0.27 -13.66 4.12
C ILE A 32 1.19 -13.51 4.53
N GLN A 33 1.85 -14.61 4.87
CA GLN A 33 3.27 -14.61 5.20
C GLN A 33 4.11 -14.67 3.92
N GLN A 34 5.15 -13.85 3.78
CA GLN A 34 6.05 -13.88 2.60
C GLN A 34 6.91 -15.15 2.57
N MET A 35 7.39 -15.59 3.74
CA MET A 35 8.27 -16.74 3.90
C MET A 35 7.51 -18.07 3.85
N PRO A 36 8.15 -19.17 3.38
CA PRO A 36 9.54 -19.26 2.94
C PRO A 36 9.81 -18.84 1.48
N GLN A 37 8.76 -18.63 0.68
CA GLN A 37 8.88 -18.56 -0.78
C GLN A 37 9.51 -17.25 -1.28
N LEU A 38 9.26 -16.13 -0.61
CA LEU A 38 9.71 -14.81 -1.04
C LEU A 38 10.49 -14.09 0.08
N PRO A 39 11.78 -14.41 0.26
CA PRO A 39 12.68 -13.72 1.20
C PRO A 39 12.69 -12.20 1.06
N ARG A 40 12.43 -11.66 -0.15
CA ARG A 40 12.31 -10.22 -0.41
C ARG A 40 11.00 -9.84 -1.07
N GLY A 41 9.91 -10.55 -0.75
CA GLY A 41 8.60 -10.30 -1.36
C GLY A 41 7.66 -9.47 -0.51
N CYS A 42 8.14 -8.57 0.33
CA CYS A 42 7.26 -7.80 1.21
C CYS A 42 6.24 -6.99 0.40
N GLU A 43 6.66 -6.34 -0.68
CA GLU A 43 5.78 -5.50 -1.50
C GLU A 43 4.69 -6.32 -2.19
N VAL A 44 5.05 -7.41 -2.88
CA VAL A 44 4.07 -8.29 -3.56
C VAL A 44 3.17 -9.05 -2.58
N THR A 45 3.67 -9.36 -1.39
CA THR A 45 2.85 -10.00 -0.34
C THR A 45 1.85 -9.01 0.24
N SER A 46 2.28 -7.77 0.54
CA SER A 46 1.39 -6.69 0.97
C SER A 46 0.36 -6.33 -0.09
N LEU A 47 0.76 -6.30 -1.36
CA LEU A 47 -0.16 -6.07 -2.47
C LEU A 47 -1.19 -7.20 -2.59
N ALA A 48 -0.78 -8.47 -2.43
CA ALA A 48 -1.73 -9.59 -2.39
C ALA A 48 -2.77 -9.43 -1.28
N MET A 49 -2.35 -9.05 -0.06
CA MET A 49 -3.28 -8.80 1.05
C MET A 49 -4.28 -7.69 0.73
N LEU A 50 -3.80 -6.58 0.14
CA LEU A 50 -4.65 -5.46 -0.25
C LEU A 50 -5.64 -5.83 -1.36
N LEU A 51 -5.18 -6.53 -2.40
CA LEU A 51 -6.02 -6.96 -3.52
C LEU A 51 -7.08 -7.97 -3.08
N GLN A 52 -6.72 -8.93 -2.23
CA GLN A 52 -7.68 -9.87 -1.67
C GLN A 52 -8.72 -9.18 -0.77
N HIS A 53 -8.32 -8.19 0.02
CA HIS A 53 -9.24 -7.35 0.78
C HIS A 53 -10.24 -6.61 -0.14
N ALA A 54 -9.80 -6.18 -1.33
CA ALA A 54 -10.63 -5.56 -2.35
C ALA A 54 -11.47 -6.55 -3.19
N GLY A 55 -11.44 -7.85 -2.88
CA GLY A 55 -12.20 -8.89 -3.59
C GLY A 55 -11.50 -9.48 -4.83
N VAL A 56 -10.25 -9.08 -5.11
CA VAL A 56 -9.46 -9.61 -6.23
C VAL A 56 -8.76 -10.90 -5.81
N LYS A 57 -9.00 -11.99 -6.55
CA LYS A 57 -8.40 -13.30 -6.30
C LYS A 57 -7.02 -13.40 -6.97
N VAL A 58 -5.98 -13.01 -6.25
CA VAL A 58 -4.58 -13.14 -6.67
C VAL A 58 -3.69 -13.48 -5.47
N ASP A 59 -2.59 -14.21 -5.70
CA ASP A 59 -1.63 -14.56 -4.66
C ASP A 59 -0.26 -13.90 -4.87
N LYS A 60 0.56 -13.93 -3.82
CA LYS A 60 1.90 -13.33 -3.81
C LYS A 60 2.84 -13.92 -4.86
N MET A 61 2.67 -15.19 -5.24
CA MET A 61 3.53 -15.87 -6.20
C MET A 61 3.20 -15.43 -7.62
N THR A 62 1.90 -15.31 -7.94
CA THR A 62 1.44 -14.69 -9.19
C THR A 62 1.99 -13.27 -9.34
N LEU A 63 1.88 -12.44 -8.29
CA LEU A 63 2.41 -11.07 -8.32
C LEU A 63 3.94 -11.03 -8.41
N ALA A 64 4.65 -11.93 -7.72
CA ALA A 64 6.10 -12.05 -7.81
C ALA A 64 6.57 -12.44 -9.22
N GLU A 65 5.80 -13.26 -9.94
CA GLU A 65 6.08 -13.62 -11.33
C GLU A 65 5.83 -12.43 -12.27
N GLN A 66 4.67 -11.78 -12.13
CA GLN A 66 4.20 -10.70 -13.01
C GLN A 66 4.97 -9.40 -12.87
N VAL A 67 5.47 -9.07 -11.67
CA VAL A 67 6.22 -7.81 -11.48
C VAL A 67 7.45 -7.81 -12.38
N LYS A 68 7.61 -6.72 -13.14
CA LYS A 68 8.80 -6.48 -13.96
C LYS A 68 10.05 -6.55 -13.07
N LYS A 69 11.12 -7.16 -13.59
CA LYS A 69 12.41 -7.32 -12.89
C LYS A 69 13.49 -6.56 -13.62
N VAL A 70 14.42 -5.98 -12.87
CA VAL A 70 15.61 -5.33 -13.38
C VAL A 70 16.86 -5.93 -12.74
N PRO A 71 18.01 -5.94 -13.42
CA PRO A 71 19.24 -6.50 -12.87
C PRO A 71 19.64 -5.82 -11.55
N PHE A 72 20.24 -6.57 -10.62
CA PHE A 72 20.80 -5.97 -9.41
C PHE A 72 21.87 -4.93 -9.75
N ARG A 73 22.71 -5.23 -10.75
CA ARG A 73 23.74 -4.33 -11.26
C ARG A 73 23.94 -4.55 -12.76
N GLN A 74 24.09 -3.46 -13.52
CA GLN A 74 24.40 -3.49 -14.95
C GLN A 74 25.28 -2.28 -15.29
N ASN A 75 26.35 -2.49 -16.07
CA ASN A 75 27.26 -1.42 -16.51
C ASN A 75 27.80 -0.52 -15.38
N GLY A 76 28.07 -1.11 -14.21
CA GLY A 76 28.58 -0.37 -13.06
C GLY A 76 27.53 0.26 -12.16
N LEU A 77 26.27 0.31 -12.59
CA LEU A 77 25.16 0.96 -11.90
C LEU A 77 24.20 -0.06 -11.27
N TYR A 78 23.61 0.27 -10.13
CA TYR A 78 22.57 -0.53 -9.51
C TYR A 78 21.24 -0.40 -10.26
N GLY A 79 20.44 -1.46 -10.26
CA GLY A 79 19.10 -1.44 -10.84
C GLY A 79 18.20 -0.41 -10.17
N ASN A 80 17.27 0.17 -10.94
CA ASN A 80 16.35 1.20 -10.48
C ASN A 80 15.01 0.59 -10.02
N PRO A 81 14.62 0.71 -8.74
CA PRO A 81 13.38 0.12 -8.22
C PRO A 81 12.11 0.78 -8.74
N TYR A 82 12.19 1.97 -9.36
CA TYR A 82 11.07 2.57 -10.09
C TYR A 82 10.76 1.85 -11.41
N GLU A 83 11.69 1.06 -11.94
CA GLU A 83 11.53 0.36 -13.22
C GLU A 83 11.12 -1.10 -13.07
N GLY A 84 11.35 -1.69 -11.91
CA GLY A 84 11.00 -3.08 -11.60
C GLY A 84 11.68 -3.56 -10.32
N PHE A 85 11.39 -4.79 -9.92
CA PHE A 85 12.06 -5.44 -8.80
C PHE A 85 13.54 -5.65 -9.09
N VAL A 86 14.39 -5.11 -8.21
CA VAL A 86 15.83 -5.11 -8.39
C VAL A 86 16.43 -6.41 -7.88
N GLY A 87 16.99 -7.20 -8.79
CA GLY A 87 17.70 -8.45 -8.49
C GLY A 87 16.77 -9.63 -8.18
N ASN A 88 17.18 -10.48 -7.23
CA ASN A 88 16.48 -11.71 -6.90
C ASN A 88 15.56 -11.55 -5.69
N MET A 89 14.29 -11.96 -5.85
CA MET A 89 13.26 -11.91 -4.81
C MET A 89 13.18 -13.20 -3.95
N TYR A 90 13.64 -14.32 -4.53
CA TYR A 90 13.38 -15.70 -4.10
C TYR A 90 14.45 -16.28 -3.16
N THR A 91 15.64 -15.68 -3.11
CA THR A 91 16.72 -16.16 -2.24
C THR A 91 17.55 -15.01 -1.67
N PHE A 92 18.14 -15.24 -0.50
CA PHE A 92 19.15 -14.36 0.10
C PHE A 92 20.57 -14.61 -0.42
N THR A 93 20.82 -15.74 -1.09
CA THR A 93 22.13 -16.07 -1.66
C THR A 93 22.44 -15.30 -2.94
N GLN A 94 21.42 -14.70 -3.57
CA GLN A 94 21.57 -13.85 -4.74
C GLN A 94 21.19 -12.40 -4.38
N SER A 95 21.85 -11.45 -5.04
CA SER A 95 21.65 -10.03 -4.76
C SER A 95 20.27 -9.54 -5.23
N GLY A 96 19.62 -8.73 -4.39
CA GLY A 96 18.34 -8.09 -4.67
C GLY A 96 17.88 -7.28 -3.46
N TYR A 97 16.93 -6.36 -3.64
CA TYR A 97 16.45 -5.56 -2.51
C TYR A 97 14.98 -5.12 -2.53
N GLY A 98 14.33 -4.90 -3.68
CA GLY A 98 12.92 -4.48 -3.65
C GLY A 98 12.45 -3.81 -4.93
N VAL A 99 11.24 -3.25 -4.86
CA VAL A 99 10.55 -2.55 -5.95
C VAL A 99 9.71 -1.41 -5.38
N TYR A 100 9.54 -0.32 -6.12
CA TYR A 100 8.60 0.73 -5.75
C TYR A 100 7.21 0.50 -6.35
N TYR A 101 6.25 1.38 -6.06
CA TYR A 101 4.88 1.21 -6.50
C TYR A 101 4.66 1.33 -8.03
N PRO A 102 5.40 2.14 -8.82
CA PRO A 102 5.04 2.35 -10.22
C PRO A 102 5.04 1.10 -11.11
N PRO A 103 5.96 0.13 -10.94
CA PRO A 103 5.92 -1.15 -11.65
C PRO A 103 4.63 -1.99 -11.47
N PHE A 104 3.73 -1.64 -10.55
CA PHE A 104 2.44 -2.32 -10.36
C PHE A 104 1.25 -1.61 -11.01
N MET A 105 1.45 -0.44 -11.65
CA MET A 105 0.36 0.38 -12.18
C MET A 105 0.11 0.20 -13.70
N ASN A 106 0.87 -0.66 -14.37
CA ASN A 106 0.82 -0.87 -15.82
C ASN A 106 0.22 -2.22 -16.19
#